data_AF-R5AL67-F1
#
_entry.id   AF-R5AL67-F1
#
_cell.length_a   1.000
_cell.length_b   1.000
_cell.length_c   1.000
_cell.angle_alpha   90.00
_cell.angle_beta   90.00
_cell.angle_gamma   90.00
#
_symmetry.space_group_name_H-M   'P 1'
#
loop_
_entity.id
_entity.type
_entity.pdbx_description
1 polymer ?
#
loop_
_entity_poly.entity_id
_entity_poly.type
_entity_poly.pdbx_seq_one_letter_code
_entity_poly.pdbx_strand_id
1 'polypeptide(L)'
;MACVIAGSAVLPELSDACTRAVYLGPDNMIVTGRTMDWKEDPHSNIYFFPRGMARRGAETDNTVRWTSAYGSVVTAGYDIGVCDGMNEKGLVANLLFLAESDYHRSDDNRPVMGLSIWTQYVLDNFATVDEAVEELGKELFSIVFC
;
A
#
# COMPACT_ATOMS: atom_id res chain seq x y z
N MET A 1 -9.11 1.80 59.69
CA MET A 1 -8.79 0.93 58.54
C MET A 1 -9.32 1.59 57.28
N ALA A 2 -8.51 2.39 56.59
CA ALA A 2 -8.91 3.11 55.39
C ALA A 2 -8.36 2.36 54.17
N CYS A 3 -9.27 1.80 53.36
CA CYS A 3 -8.95 1.06 52.15
C CYS A 3 -8.79 2.08 51.01
N VAL A 4 -7.55 2.33 50.59
CA VAL A 4 -7.26 3.15 49.41
C VAL A 4 -7.41 2.24 48.20
N ILE A 5 -8.49 2.41 47.45
CA ILE A 5 -8.68 1.76 46.15
C ILE A 5 -7.81 2.55 45.16
N ALA A 6 -6.64 2.02 44.83
CA ALA A 6 -5.82 2.53 43.74
C ALA A 6 -6.52 2.16 42.41
N GLY A 7 -7.26 3.11 41.84
CA GLY A 7 -7.80 2.96 40.49
C GLY A 7 -6.66 3.05 39.48
N SER A 8 -6.26 1.92 38.89
CA SER A 8 -5.42 1.92 37.69
C SER A 8 -6.23 2.50 36.54
N ALA A 9 -5.98 3.77 36.21
CA ALA A 9 -6.45 4.34 34.96
C ALA A 9 -5.73 3.62 33.81
N VAL A 10 -6.45 2.76 33.10
CA VAL A 10 -5.98 2.20 31.84
C VAL A 10 -6.03 3.33 30.83
N LEU A 11 -4.88 3.95 30.57
CA LEU A 11 -4.73 4.85 29.44
C LEU A 11 -4.80 3.99 28.17
N PRO A 12 -5.71 4.28 27.22
CA PRO A 12 -5.69 3.59 25.94
C PRO A 12 -4.35 3.92 25.26
N GLU A 13 -3.57 2.89 24.93
CA GLU A 13 -2.46 3.09 24.00
C GLU A 13 -3.05 3.51 22.65
N LEU A 14 -2.65 4.68 22.17
CA LEU A 14 -2.87 5.06 20.78
C LEU A 14 -2.06 4.09 19.92
N SER A 15 -2.73 3.07 19.40
CA SER A 15 -2.16 2.18 18.40
C SER A 15 -1.98 2.99 17.11
N ASP A 16 -0.75 3.08 16.60
CA ASP A 16 -0.46 3.55 15.24
C ASP A 16 -1.02 2.52 14.26
N ALA A 17 -2.29 2.67 13.92
CA ALA A 17 -2.99 1.79 13.02
C ALA A 17 -3.63 2.61 11.91
N CYS A 18 -3.04 2.57 10.71
CA CYS A 18 -3.69 3.10 9.53
C CYS A 18 -5.08 2.48 9.41
N THR A 19 -6.11 3.29 9.18
CA THR A 19 -7.48 2.81 8.98
C THR A 19 -7.90 3.03 7.54
N ARG A 20 -8.60 2.06 6.94
CA ARG A 20 -9.22 2.18 5.62
C ARG A 20 -10.68 1.77 5.68
N ALA A 21 -11.54 2.56 5.05
CA ALA A 21 -12.97 2.26 4.93
C ALA A 21 -13.47 2.55 3.51
N VAL A 22 -14.42 1.74 3.05
CA VAL A 22 -15.13 1.94 1.79
C VAL A 22 -16.59 2.24 2.10
N TYR A 23 -17.06 3.38 1.64
CA TYR A 23 -18.46 3.77 1.68
C TYR A 23 -19.16 3.37 0.38
N LEU A 24 -20.30 2.68 0.52
CA LEU A 24 -21.17 2.27 -0.57
C LEU A 24 -22.46 3.11 -0.49
N GLY A 25 -22.57 4.12 -1.34
CA GLY A 25 -23.69 5.05 -1.40
C GLY A 25 -24.73 4.70 -2.48
N PRO A 26 -25.82 5.49 -2.56
CA PRO A 26 -26.79 5.39 -3.65
C PRO A 26 -26.14 5.72 -5.01
N ASP A 27 -26.81 5.34 -6.11
CA ASP A 27 -26.42 5.67 -7.49
C ASP A 27 -24.98 5.27 -7.87
N ASN A 28 -24.50 4.13 -7.35
CA ASN A 28 -23.12 3.63 -7.53
C ASN A 28 -22.03 4.60 -7.04
N MET A 29 -22.34 5.46 -6.06
CA MET A 29 -21.35 6.31 -5.40
C MET A 29 -20.47 5.47 -4.47
N ILE A 30 -19.24 5.20 -4.90
CA ILE A 30 -18.24 4.49 -4.09
C ILE A 30 -17.15 5.48 -3.66
N VAL A 31 -16.90 5.55 -2.35
CA VAL A 31 -15.86 6.43 -1.79
C VAL A 31 -14.94 5.62 -0.89
N THR A 32 -13.63 5.71 -1.10
CA THR A 32 -12.62 5.10 -0.22
C THR A 32 -11.95 6.18 0.61
N GLY A 33 -11.95 6.01 1.94
CA GLY A 33 -11.20 6.85 2.87
C GLY A 33 -10.06 6.05 3.51
N ARG A 34 -8.92 6.72 3.75
CA ARG A 34 -7.77 6.17 4.47
C ARG A 34 -7.19 7.20 5.43
N THR A 35 -6.80 6.79 6.63
CA THR A 35 -5.95 7.56 7.55
C THR A 35 -4.52 7.05 7.48
N MET A 36 -3.56 7.96 7.62
CA MET A 36 -2.15 7.64 7.72
C MET A 36 -1.68 8.00 9.13
N ASP A 37 -1.53 6.98 9.96
CA ASP A 37 -1.06 7.11 11.34
C ASP A 37 0.41 6.68 11.39
N TRP A 38 1.30 7.61 11.71
CA TRP A 38 2.75 7.46 11.69
C TRP A 38 3.38 8.22 12.86
N LYS A 39 4.46 7.67 13.43
CA LYS A 39 5.11 8.20 14.63
C LYS A 39 5.70 9.59 14.48
N GLU A 40 6.10 9.94 13.26
CA GLU A 40 6.75 11.20 12.91
C GLU A 40 6.16 11.76 11.62
N ASP A 41 6.67 12.90 11.14
CA ASP A 41 6.26 13.43 9.84
C ASP A 41 6.71 12.47 8.72
N PRO A 42 5.78 11.88 7.94
CA PRO A 42 6.13 10.98 6.85
C PRO A 42 6.68 11.72 5.62
N HIS A 43 6.80 13.06 5.67
CA HIS A 43 7.28 13.91 4.58
C HIS A 43 6.58 13.59 3.25
N SER A 44 5.25 13.49 3.30
CA SER A 44 4.48 12.98 2.18
C SER A 44 4.28 14.02 1.07
N ASN A 45 4.51 13.61 -0.17
CA ASN A 45 4.24 14.41 -1.36
C ASN A 45 3.27 13.69 -2.30
N ILE A 46 2.59 14.47 -3.14
CA ILE A 46 1.65 13.97 -4.15
C ILE A 46 2.32 14.02 -5.53
N TYR A 47 2.23 12.93 -6.27
CA TYR A 47 2.79 12.79 -7.60
C TYR A 47 1.73 12.41 -8.64
N PHE A 48 1.95 12.91 -9.85
CA PHE A 48 1.17 12.55 -11.03
C PHE A 48 2.07 11.74 -11.97
N PHE A 49 1.69 10.50 -12.26
CA PHE A 49 2.41 9.65 -13.19
C PHE A 49 1.56 9.40 -14.45
N PRO A 50 2.01 9.82 -15.64
CA PRO A 50 1.33 9.48 -16.88
C PRO A 50 1.45 7.99 -17.19
N ARG A 51 0.56 7.48 -18.05
CA ARG A 51 0.70 6.15 -18.66
C ARG A 51 1.92 6.11 -19.59
N GLY A 52 2.42 4.91 -19.87
CA GLY A 52 3.55 4.67 -20.77
C GLY A 52 4.93 4.78 -20.11
N MET A 53 5.00 4.90 -18.78
CA MET A 53 6.26 4.96 -18.05
C MET A 53 6.86 3.57 -17.88
N ALA A 54 8.11 3.39 -18.28
CA ALA A 54 8.87 2.18 -17.97
C ALA A 54 9.28 2.17 -16.48
N ARG A 55 8.99 1.07 -15.78
CA ARG A 55 9.35 0.88 -14.37
C ARG A 55 10.02 -0.47 -14.14
N ARG A 56 10.71 -0.58 -12.99
CA ARG A 56 11.32 -1.81 -12.47
C ARG A 56 10.95 -1.98 -11.00
N GLY A 57 10.82 -3.22 -10.55
CA GLY A 57 10.39 -3.55 -9.19
C GLY A 57 11.46 -3.33 -8.12
N ALA A 58 12.74 -3.42 -8.49
CA ALA A 58 13.87 -3.25 -7.57
C ALA A 58 15.19 -2.95 -8.33
N GLU A 59 16.22 -2.54 -7.60
CA GLU A 59 17.58 -2.29 -8.09
C GLU A 59 18.40 -3.60 -8.22
N THR A 60 17.87 -4.57 -8.98
CA THR A 60 18.53 -5.87 -9.25
C THR A 60 18.15 -6.38 -10.64
N ASP A 61 18.91 -7.34 -11.16
CA ASP A 61 18.67 -7.94 -12.47
C ASP A 61 17.42 -8.85 -12.46
N ASN A 62 17.21 -9.62 -11.38
CA ASN A 62 16.05 -10.50 -11.23
C ASN A 62 14.85 -9.74 -10.63
N THR A 63 14.28 -8.81 -11.39
CA THR A 63 13.12 -8.01 -10.96
C THR A 63 12.06 -7.91 -12.03
N VAL A 64 10.81 -7.69 -11.59
CA VAL A 64 9.70 -7.40 -12.50
C VAL A 64 9.92 -6.06 -13.21
N ARG A 65 9.63 -6.01 -14.51
CA ARG A 65 9.67 -4.79 -15.32
C ARG A 65 8.34 -4.63 -16.02
N TRP A 66 7.83 -3.41 -16.09
CA TRP A 66 6.56 -3.12 -16.76
C TRP A 66 6.56 -1.73 -17.39
N THR A 67 5.54 -1.47 -18.19
CA THR A 67 5.20 -0.15 -18.69
C THR A 67 3.81 0.20 -18.20
N SER A 68 3.63 1.37 -17.58
CA SER A 68 2.34 1.73 -16.99
C SER A 68 1.24 1.78 -18.06
N ALA A 69 0.18 1.01 -17.87
CA ALA A 69 -1.00 1.02 -18.74
C ALA A 69 -1.91 2.22 -18.42
N TYR A 70 -1.97 2.58 -17.14
CA TYR A 70 -2.83 3.65 -16.63
C TYR A 70 -2.02 4.78 -15.99
N GLY A 71 -2.53 6.01 -16.13
CA GLY A 71 -2.06 7.15 -15.36
C GLY A 71 -2.60 7.12 -13.93
N SER A 72 -1.84 7.64 -12.96
CA SER A 72 -2.20 7.62 -11.54
C SER A 72 -1.81 8.90 -10.80
N VAL A 73 -2.62 9.25 -9.79
CA VAL A 73 -2.27 10.23 -8.74
C VAL A 73 -1.98 9.45 -7.47
N VAL A 74 -0.82 9.70 -6.86
CA VAL A 74 -0.36 8.92 -5.72
C VAL A 74 0.24 9.80 -4.63
N THR A 75 0.23 9.29 -3.41
CA THR A 75 0.95 9.87 -2.26
C THR A 75 2.15 8.99 -1.97
N ALA A 76 3.33 9.60 -1.90
CA ALA A 76 4.57 8.92 -1.54
C ALA A 76 5.03 9.37 -0.15
N GLY A 77 5.45 8.42 0.69
CA GLY A 77 6.12 8.71 1.96
C GLY A 77 7.62 8.87 1.74
N TYR A 78 8.22 9.91 2.32
CA TYR A 78 9.63 10.28 2.21
C TYR A 78 10.17 10.33 0.76
N ASP A 79 9.30 10.49 -0.23
CA ASP A 79 9.60 10.38 -1.68
C ASP A 79 10.25 9.05 -2.14
N ILE A 80 10.19 8.00 -1.31
CA ILE A 80 10.82 6.70 -1.61
C ILE A 80 9.83 5.58 -1.91
N GLY A 81 8.58 5.70 -1.45
CA GLY A 81 7.60 4.63 -1.58
C GLY A 81 6.18 5.14 -1.71
N VAL A 82 5.42 4.55 -2.63
CA VAL A 82 4.02 4.88 -2.87
C VAL A 82 3.15 4.12 -1.88
N CYS A 83 2.55 4.83 -0.93
CA CYS A 83 1.68 4.25 0.09
C CYS A 83 0.20 4.30 -0.28
N ASP A 84 -0.20 5.21 -1.17
CA ASP A 84 -1.59 5.44 -1.56
C ASP A 84 -1.72 5.95 -2.99
N GLY A 85 -2.87 5.71 -3.61
CA GLY A 85 -3.24 6.43 -4.82
C GLY A 85 -4.49 5.92 -5.51
N MET A 86 -4.81 6.57 -6.62
CA MET A 86 -5.90 6.20 -7.51
C MET A 86 -5.46 6.34 -8.97
N ASN A 87 -5.83 5.37 -9.80
CA ASN A 87 -5.58 5.46 -11.24
C ASN A 87 -6.78 6.04 -12.01
N GLU A 88 -6.56 6.35 -13.28
CA GLU A 88 -7.58 6.96 -14.16
C GLU A 88 -8.80 6.06 -14.45
N LYS A 89 -8.79 4.80 -14.02
CA LYS A 89 -9.93 3.87 -14.10
C LYS A 89 -10.76 3.84 -12.81
N GLY A 90 -10.34 4.57 -11.78
CA GLY A 90 -11.02 4.61 -10.48
C GLY A 90 -10.58 3.52 -9.52
N LEU A 91 -9.53 2.74 -9.84
CA LEU A 91 -8.94 1.78 -8.91
C LEU A 91 -8.15 2.54 -7.84
N VAL A 92 -8.49 2.30 -6.57
CA VAL A 92 -7.82 2.89 -5.40
C VAL A 92 -7.00 1.80 -4.71
N ALA A 93 -5.72 2.08 -4.44
CA ALA A 93 -4.83 1.20 -3.69
C ALA A 93 -4.27 1.94 -2.46
N ASN A 94 -4.29 1.26 -1.31
CA ASN A 94 -3.79 1.79 -0.03
C ASN A 94 -2.94 0.71 0.65
N LEU A 95 -1.67 1.03 0.93
CA LEU A 95 -0.75 0.15 1.63
C LEU A 95 -0.74 0.50 3.13
N LEU A 96 -1.37 -0.37 3.92
CA LEU A 96 -1.51 -0.21 5.37
C LEU A 96 -0.42 -1.01 6.09
N PHE A 97 0.04 -0.50 7.23
CA PHE A 97 1.00 -1.20 8.07
C PHE A 97 0.36 -2.44 8.73
N LEU A 98 1.13 -3.53 8.74
CA LEU A 98 0.84 -4.74 9.49
C LEU A 98 2.17 -5.32 10.00
N ALA A 99 2.47 -5.08 11.28
CA ALA A 99 3.76 -5.43 11.89
C ALA A 99 4.04 -6.95 11.90
N GLU A 100 3.01 -7.77 11.79
CA GLU A 100 3.09 -9.23 11.83
C GLU A 100 3.36 -9.85 10.44
N SER A 101 3.47 -9.04 9.38
CA SER A 101 3.75 -9.53 8.03
C SER A 101 5.18 -10.04 7.88
N ASP A 102 5.31 -11.29 7.42
CA ASP A 102 6.59 -11.90 7.03
C ASP A 102 6.54 -12.29 5.54
N TYR A 103 7.38 -11.61 4.75
CA TYR A 103 7.54 -11.89 3.31
C TYR A 103 8.69 -12.85 3.01
N HIS A 104 9.44 -13.28 4.04
CA HIS A 104 10.55 -14.19 3.86
C HIS A 104 10.08 -15.57 3.37
N ARG A 105 10.72 -16.06 2.32
CA ARG A 105 10.52 -17.40 1.77
C ARG A 105 11.88 -18.01 1.50
N SER A 106 12.18 -19.14 2.13
CA SER A 106 13.39 -19.92 1.85
C SER A 106 13.37 -20.42 0.41
N ASP A 107 14.50 -20.34 -0.29
CA ASP A 107 14.71 -20.84 -1.66
C ASP A 107 13.81 -20.22 -2.75
N ASP A 108 13.31 -19.00 -2.52
CA ASP A 108 12.51 -18.28 -3.49
C ASP A 108 13.36 -17.61 -4.57
N ASN A 109 13.25 -18.11 -5.81
CA ASN A 109 14.01 -17.64 -6.97
C ASN A 109 13.17 -16.76 -7.92
N ARG A 110 11.94 -16.40 -7.54
CA ARG A 110 11.09 -15.53 -8.37
C ARG A 110 11.70 -14.13 -8.51
N PRO A 111 11.35 -13.38 -9.55
CA PRO A 111 11.70 -11.97 -9.65
C PRO A 111 11.23 -11.19 -8.41
N VAL A 112 12.04 -10.24 -7.95
CA VAL A 112 11.68 -9.44 -6.78
C VAL A 112 10.87 -8.20 -7.14
N MET A 113 9.96 -7.84 -6.23
CA MET A 113 9.19 -6.60 -6.22
C MET A 113 9.46 -5.90 -4.90
N GLY A 114 10.04 -4.70 -4.95
CA GLY A 114 10.24 -3.88 -3.77
C GLY A 114 8.89 -3.45 -3.19
N LEU A 115 8.75 -3.56 -1.87
CA LEU A 115 7.51 -3.17 -1.19
C LEU A 115 7.13 -1.69 -1.48
N SER A 116 8.13 -0.83 -1.64
CA SER A 116 7.97 0.61 -1.92
C SER A 116 7.28 0.93 -3.24
N ILE A 117 7.35 0.04 -4.24
CA ILE A 117 6.76 0.23 -5.57
C ILE A 117 5.58 -0.71 -5.85
N TRP A 118 5.28 -1.65 -4.95
CA TRP A 118 4.22 -2.63 -5.15
C TRP A 118 2.84 -1.98 -5.36
N THR A 119 2.47 -0.99 -4.55
CA THR A 119 1.23 -0.21 -4.74
C THR A 119 1.15 0.40 -6.13
N GLN A 120 2.28 0.93 -6.61
CA GLN A 120 2.36 1.56 -7.91
C GLN A 120 2.27 0.56 -9.06
N TYR A 121 2.85 -0.64 -8.91
CA TYR A 121 2.66 -1.73 -9.86
C TYR A 121 1.17 -2.07 -10.02
N VAL A 122 0.41 -2.13 -8.92
CA VAL A 122 -1.04 -2.39 -8.99
C VAL A 122 -1.77 -1.27 -9.73
N LEU A 123 -1.53 -0.01 -9.36
CA LEU A 123 -2.19 1.15 -9.98
C LEU A 123 -1.84 1.32 -11.47
N ASP A 124 -0.62 0.98 -11.86
CA ASP A 124 -0.14 1.10 -13.23
C ASP A 124 -0.76 0.06 -14.17
N ASN A 125 -1.05 -1.16 -13.68
CA ASN A 125 -1.33 -2.30 -14.55
C ASN A 125 -2.81 -2.73 -14.58
N PHE A 126 -3.61 -2.41 -13.56
CA PHE A 126 -4.98 -2.95 -13.45
C PHE A 126 -6.05 -1.85 -13.43
N ALA A 127 -7.17 -2.08 -14.12
CA ALA A 127 -8.33 -1.20 -14.07
C ALA A 127 -9.32 -1.61 -12.98
N THR A 128 -9.35 -2.90 -12.62
CA THR A 128 -10.33 -3.46 -11.68
C THR A 128 -9.67 -4.29 -10.60
N VAL A 129 -10.39 -4.51 -9.50
CA VAL A 129 -9.94 -5.39 -8.41
C VAL A 129 -9.82 -6.84 -8.90
N ASP A 130 -10.73 -7.29 -9.77
CA ASP A 130 -10.74 -8.66 -10.28
C ASP A 130 -9.48 -8.97 -11.10
N GLU A 131 -9.07 -8.06 -12.00
CA GLU A 131 -7.82 -8.17 -12.76
C GLU A 131 -6.60 -8.23 -11.83
N ALA A 132 -6.55 -7.37 -10.81
CA ALA A 132 -5.46 -7.34 -9.86
C ALA A 132 -5.38 -8.64 -9.04
N VAL A 133 -6.52 -9.18 -8.59
CA VAL A 133 -6.59 -10.44 -7.84
C VAL A 133 -6.16 -11.61 -8.71
N GLU A 134 -6.63 -11.68 -9.97
CA GLU A 134 -6.24 -12.74 -10.90
C GLU A 134 -4.73 -12.75 -11.15
N GLU A 135 -4.11 -11.58 -11.36
CA GLU A 135 -2.68 -11.49 -11.63
C GLU A 135 -1.84 -11.77 -10.39
N LEU A 136 -2.19 -11.17 -9.24
CA LEU A 136 -1.46 -11.39 -7.98
C LEU A 136 -1.58 -12.83 -7.48
N GLY A 137 -2.71 -13.50 -7.76
CA GLY A 137 -2.93 -14.91 -7.41
C GLY A 137 -2.05 -15.90 -8.17
N LYS A 138 -1.37 -15.48 -9.25
CA LYS A 138 -0.36 -16.28 -9.95
C LYS A 138 0.98 -16.33 -9.21
N GLU A 139 1.16 -15.46 -8.22
CA GLU A 139 2.35 -15.34 -7.38
C GLU A 139 3.68 -15.28 -8.18
N LEU A 140 3.71 -14.48 -9.25
CA LEU A 140 4.84 -14.42 -10.19
C LEU A 140 6.11 -13.76 -9.64
N PHE A 141 6.01 -13.07 -8.51
CA PHE A 141 7.11 -12.32 -7.90
C PHE A 141 7.06 -12.37 -6.38
N SER A 142 8.18 -12.04 -5.76
CA SER A 142 8.34 -12.02 -4.31
C SER A 142 8.48 -10.60 -3.80
N ILE A 143 7.68 -10.26 -2.78
CA ILE A 143 7.78 -8.97 -2.11
C ILE A 143 9.03 -8.98 -1.21
N VAL A 144 9.84 -7.93 -1.32
CA VAL A 144 11.01 -7.73 -0.45
C VAL A 144 10.99 -6.32 0.14
N PHE A 145 11.43 -6.20 1.39
CA PHE A 145 11.82 -4.90 1.94
C PHE A 145 13.16 -4.51 1.30
N CYS A 146 13.13 -3.48 0.48
CA CYS A 146 14.29 -2.96 -0.24
C CYS A 146 14.53 -1.50 0.15
#